data_AF-A0A9E3R670-F1
#
_entry.id   AF-A0A9E3R670-F1
#
_cell.length_a   1.000
_cell.length_b   1.000
_cell.length_c   1.000
_cell.angle_alpha   90.00
_cell.angle_beta   90.00
_cell.angle_gamma   90.00
#
_symmetry.space_group_name_H-M   'P 1'
#
loop_
_entity.id
_entity.type
_entity.pdbx_description
1 polymer ?
#
loop_
_entity_poly.entity_id
_entity_poly.type
_entity_poly.pdbx_seq_one_letter_code
_entity_poly.pdbx_strand_id
1 'polypeptide(L)' 'MTGLSRDRAERLAKAHACAHCREYSFRKLAVKPAPASLAEELQVVWVVVRTCGVCGVQSELGIQDDGDIVYEG' A
#
# COMPACT_ATOMS: atom_id res chain seq x y z
N MET A 1 12.03 7.92 17.14
CA MET A 1 10.95 7.98 16.14
C MET A 1 10.72 6.57 15.64
N THR A 2 9.61 5.96 16.02
CA THR A 2 9.23 4.62 15.56
C THR A 2 8.54 4.81 14.21
N GLY A 3 9.32 4.80 13.13
CA GLY A 3 8.77 4.88 11.78
C GLY A 3 7.83 3.71 11.49
N LEU A 4 6.93 3.89 10.53
CA LEU A 4 5.96 2.89 10.10
C LEU A 4 6.69 1.58 9.79
N SER A 5 6.34 0.51 10.51
CA SER A 5 6.94 -0.80 10.25
C SER A 5 6.35 -1.41 8.98
N ARG A 6 7.14 -2.26 8.30
CA ARG A 6 6.68 -3.05 7.15
C ARG A 6 5.41 -3.84 7.46
N ASP A 7 5.33 -4.47 8.63
CA ASP A 7 4.15 -5.25 9.06
C ASP A 7 2.91 -4.36 9.21
N ARG A 8 3.07 -3.13 9.71
CA ARG A 8 1.97 -2.18 9.84
C ARG A 8 1.54 -1.67 8.46
N ALA A 9 2.48 -1.38 7.56
CA ALA A 9 2.19 -1.03 6.16
C ALA A 9 1.40 -2.14 5.45
N GLU A 10 1.78 -3.41 5.65
CA GLU A 10 1.02 -4.55 5.13
C GLU A 10 -0.41 -4.60 5.66
N ARG A 11 -0.62 -4.39 6.97
CA ARG A 11 -1.96 -4.38 7.57
C ARG A 11 -2.82 -3.25 7.02
N LEU A 12 -2.27 -2.04 6.92
CA LEU A 12 -2.96 -0.88 6.34
C LEU A 12 -3.37 -1.15 4.89
N ALA A 13 -2.47 -1.72 4.09
CA ALA A 13 -2.77 -2.10 2.73
C ALA A 13 -3.82 -3.22 2.61
N LYS A 14 -4.02 -4.08 3.62
CA LYS A 14 -5.14 -5.04 3.63
C LYS A 14 -6.45 -4.42 4.14
N ALA A 15 -6.35 -3.39 4.98
CA ALA A 15 -7.48 -2.66 5.54
C ALA A 15 -8.06 -1.61 4.58
N HIS A 16 -7.40 -1.34 3.45
CA HIS A 16 -7.94 -0.53 2.36
C HIS A 16 -8.69 -1.41 1.36
N ALA A 17 -9.87 -1.02 0.93
CA ALA A 17 -10.66 -1.81 -0.03
C ALA A 17 -10.00 -1.82 -1.42
N CYS A 18 -10.25 -2.85 -2.23
CA CYS A 18 -9.89 -2.82 -3.64
C CYS A 18 -10.59 -1.64 -4.33
N ALA A 19 -9.83 -0.79 -5.05
CA ALA A 19 -10.40 0.34 -5.81
C ALA A 19 -11.48 -0.06 -6.82
N HIS A 20 -11.41 -1.28 -7.37
CA HIS A 20 -12.32 -1.74 -8.42
C HIS A 20 -13.59 -2.40 -7.87
N CYS A 21 -13.45 -3.48 -7.08
CA CYS A 21 -14.60 -4.27 -6.62
C CYS A 21 -14.92 -4.10 -5.13
N ARG A 22 -14.22 -3.21 -4.41
CA ARG A 22 -14.45 -2.88 -2.99
C ARG A 22 -14.24 -4.03 -1.99
N GLU A 23 -13.73 -5.17 -2.45
CA GLU A 23 -13.39 -6.32 -1.62
C GLU A 23 -12.05 -6.13 -0.90
N TYR A 24 -11.92 -6.82 0.24
CA TYR A 24 -10.71 -6.79 1.09
C TYR A 24 -9.86 -8.05 0.96
N SER A 25 -10.22 -8.94 0.02
CA SER A 25 -9.47 -10.17 -0.24
C SER A 25 -8.35 -9.91 -1.25
N PHE A 26 -7.11 -10.14 -0.84
CA PHE A 26 -5.90 -9.98 -1.68
C PHE A 26 -5.09 -11.27 -1.68
N ARG A 27 -4.90 -11.86 -2.87
CA ARG A 27 -4.18 -13.14 -3.03
C ARG A 27 -2.67 -13.00 -3.12
N LYS A 28 -2.18 -11.80 -3.48
CA LYS A 28 -0.76 -11.45 -3.55
C LYS A 28 -0.59 -10.06 -2.97
N LEU A 29 0.45 -9.86 -2.17
CA LEU A 29 0.80 -8.58 -1.58
C LEU A 29 2.33 -8.51 -1.42
N ALA A 30 2.92 -7.42 -1.88
CA ALA A 30 4.34 -7.14 -1.76
C ALA A 30 4.53 -5.73 -1.18
N VAL A 31 5.20 -5.64 -0.04
CA VAL A 31 5.56 -4.37 0.60
C VAL A 31 7.03 -4.09 0.35
N LYS A 32 7.34 -2.93 -0.22
CA LYS A 32 8.70 -2.50 -0.51
C LYS A 32 8.92 -1.07 0.02
N PRO A 33 10.15 -0.73 0.46
CA PRO A 33 10.47 0.66 0.74
C PRO A 33 10.20 1.53 -0.49
N ALA A 34 9.77 2.77 -0.26
CA ALA A 34 9.54 3.70 -1.35
C ALA A 34 10.85 4.01 -2.11
N PRO A 35 10.80 4.13 -3.45
CA PRO A 35 11.91 4.70 -4.19
C PRO A 35 12.11 6.17 -3.79
N ALA A 36 13.34 6.68 -3.95
CA ALA A 36 13.70 8.04 -3.55
C ALA A 36 12.77 9.11 -4.14
N SER A 37 12.36 8.96 -5.40
CA SER A 37 11.43 9.89 -6.05
C SER A 37 10.09 10.02 -5.32
N LEU A 38 9.46 8.90 -4.95
CA LEU A 38 8.19 8.91 -4.23
C LEU A 38 8.33 9.34 -2.76
N ALA A 39 9.48 9.03 -2.15
CA ALA A 39 9.78 9.48 -0.80
C ALA A 39 9.98 11.00 -0.74
N GLU A 40 10.61 11.60 -1.76
CA GLU A 40 10.84 13.05 -1.82
C GLU A 40 9.58 13.82 -2.23
N GLU A 41 8.84 13.34 -3.23
CA GLU A 41 7.67 14.06 -3.78
C GLU A 41 6.42 13.92 -2.90
N LEU A 42 6.16 12.72 -2.39
CA LEU A 42 4.90 12.37 -1.72
C LEU A 42 5.09 11.95 -0.26
N GLN A 43 6.32 11.99 0.26
CA GLN A 43 6.67 11.56 1.62
C GLN A 43 6.28 10.11 1.90
N VAL A 44 6.18 9.29 0.85
CA VAL A 44 5.85 7.87 0.94
C VAL A 44 7.04 7.12 1.51
N VAL A 45 6.81 6.28 2.52
CA VAL A 45 7.84 5.42 3.10
C VAL A 45 7.71 3.98 2.64
N TRP A 46 6.50 3.52 2.32
CA TRP A 46 6.22 2.18 1.83
C TRP A 46 5.36 2.21 0.58
N VAL A 47 5.75 1.41 -0.40
CA VAL A 47 4.94 1.10 -1.59
C VAL A 47 4.44 -0.33 -1.47
N VAL A 48 3.13 -0.52 -1.62
CA VAL A 48 2.49 -1.83 -1.55
C VAL A 48 1.84 -2.18 -2.87
N VAL A 49 2.32 -3.24 -3.51
CA VAL A 49 1.67 -3.82 -4.70
C VAL A 49 0.84 -5.00 -4.25
N ARG A 50 -0.46 -4.95 -4.52
CA ARG A 50 -1.42 -6.01 -4.15
C ARG A 50 -2.26 -6.42 -5.35
N THR A 51 -2.71 -7.67 -5.35
CA THR A 51 -3.62 -8.20 -6.36
C THR A 51 -4.90 -8.67 -5.67
N CYS A 52 -6.04 -8.10 -6.06
CA CYS A 52 -7.34 -8.52 -5.55
C CYS A 52 -7.57 -10.01 -5.83
N GLY A 53 -7.98 -10.75 -4.81
CA GLY A 53 -8.32 -12.17 -4.90
C GLY A 53 -9.66 -12.42 -5.58
N VAL A 54 -10.50 -11.38 -5.74
CA VAL A 54 -11.85 -11.49 -6.31
C VAL A 54 -11.86 -11.04 -7.76
N CYS A 55 -11.56 -9.77 -8.05
CA CYS A 55 -11.58 -9.25 -9.42
C CYS A 55 -10.23 -9.38 -10.16
N GLY A 56 -9.15 -9.76 -9.47
CA GLY A 56 -7.83 -9.93 -10.09
C GLY A 56 -7.07 -8.64 -10.38
N VAL A 57 -7.64 -7.46 -10.13
CA VAL A 57 -6.96 -6.17 -10.36
C VAL A 57 -5.69 -6.09 -9.52
N GLN A 58 -4.61 -5.62 -10.13
CA GLN A 58 -3.40 -5.25 -9.43
C GLN A 58 -3.46 -3.75 -9.13
N SER A 59 -3.15 -3.38 -7.89
CA SER A 59 -3.07 -1.99 -7.46
C SER A 59 -1.78 -1.74 -6.71
N GLU A 60 -1.23 -0.55 -6.86
CA GLU A 60 -0.10 -0.01 -6.10
C GLU A 60 -0.58 1.07 -5.13
N LEU A 61 -0.15 0.99 -3.87
CA LEU A 61 -0.46 1.95 -2.82
C LEU A 61 0.81 2.62 -2.31
N GLY A 62 0.78 3.94 -2.14
CA GLY A 62 1.81 4.68 -1.40
C GLY A 62 1.35 4.99 0.02
N ILE A 63 2.16 4.64 1.03
CA ILE A 63 1.88 4.84 2.45
C ILE A 63 2.94 5.75 3.10
N GLN A 64 2.51 6.81 3.79
CA GLN A 64 3.35 7.72 4.56
C GLN A 64 3.72 7.17 5.95
N ASP A 65 4.63 7.84 6.67
CA ASP A 65 5.17 7.36 7.94
C ASP A 65 4.14 7.33 9.09
N ASP A 66 3.08 8.12 8.99
CA ASP A 66 1.95 8.12 9.93
C ASP A 66 0.93 6.99 9.66
N GLY A 67 0.95 6.42 8.45
CA GLY A 67 0.06 5.38 7.99
C GLY A 67 -0.98 5.82 6.97
N ASP A 68 -0.93 7.08 6.50
CA ASP A 68 -1.87 7.56 5.50
C ASP A 68 -1.54 7.01 4.10
N ILE A 69 -2.58 6.59 3.38
CA ILE A 69 -2.48 6.15 1.98
C ILE A 69 -2.66 7.39 1.10
N VAL A 70 -1.60 7.77 0.39
CA VAL A 70 -1.59 9.01 -0.40
C VAL A 70 -1.90 8.82 -1.88
N TYR A 71 -1.74 7.59 -2.40
CA TYR A 71 -2.18 7.25 -3.74
C TYR A 71 -2.55 5.77 -3.85
N GLU A 72 -3.40 5.48 -4.85
CA GLU A 72 -3.70 4.15 -5.33
C GLU A 72 -3.73 4.18 -6.87
N GLY A 73 -2.96 3.29 -7.51
CA GLY A 73 -2.83 3.19 -8.97
C GLY A 73 -2.91 1.77 -9.51
#